data_AF-A0AA40G0K2-F1
#
_entry.id   AF-A0AA40G0K2-F1
#
_cell.length_a   1.000
_cell.length_b   1.000
_cell.length_c   1.000
_cell.angle_alpha   90.00
_cell.angle_beta   90.00
_cell.angle_gamma   90.00
#
_symmetry.space_group_name_H-M   'P 1'
#
loop_
_entity.id
_entity.type
_entity.pdbx_description
1 polymer ?
#
loop_
_entity_poly.entity_id
_entity_poly.type
_entity_poly.pdbx_seq_one_letter_code
_entity_poly.pdbx_strand_id
1 'polypeptide(L)'
;MLALMNTVKPDSLDVDNDKFKSIMKISSKGSIEHRRDRSGGSDEDSAKTLQLLRIKGFHRLLPEGIKALVNYCRYLQELSLPYSLLSDELLLALSSENQMQLETLRLEVHPETKPFPRVSDKAWFTFSSHLPNINLMLLSYMTSEDDQSPLFAPYVPITHLYFGEAPSEATMLRIGYQCPQLIELVIAAYGPGLLDHALLSVAQRCPRLNAVGLGDCEITCSGLLEFVTLCAKRLRILYVWETSLIEDSELDVAKLSKNVSLLLGRTWVPEYIPLC
;
A
#
# COMPACT_ATOMS: atom_id res chain seq x y z
N MET A 1 12.65 -15.24 2.91
CA MET A 1 11.65 -16.11 3.55
C MET A 1 10.36 -15.32 3.63
N LEU A 2 9.50 -15.42 2.63
CA LEU A 2 8.18 -14.77 2.53
C LEU A 2 7.09 -15.84 2.36
N ALA A 3 7.31 -16.99 2.97
CA ALA A 3 6.38 -18.10 2.96
C ALA A 3 5.70 -18.13 4.33
N LEU A 4 4.48 -17.58 4.39
CA LEU A 4 3.32 -18.04 5.16
C LEU A 4 2.27 -16.92 5.19
N MET A 5 1.60 -16.74 4.05
CA MET A 5 0.28 -16.11 3.97
C MET A 5 -0.72 -17.14 3.43
N ASN A 6 -0.92 -18.21 4.19
CA ASN A 6 -2.02 -19.16 4.05
C ASN A 6 -2.51 -19.32 5.49
N THR A 7 -3.49 -18.57 5.96
CA THR A 7 -4.91 -18.72 5.62
C THR A 7 -5.63 -17.38 5.80
N VAL A 8 -6.32 -16.91 4.76
CA VAL A 8 -6.96 -15.58 4.66
C VAL A 8 -5.94 -14.43 4.62
N LYS A 9 -5.24 -14.38 3.48
CA LYS A 9 -4.39 -13.27 3.03
C LYS A 9 -5.26 -11.97 2.97
N PRO A 10 -4.79 -10.80 3.44
CA PRO A 10 -5.44 -9.55 3.09
C PRO A 10 -5.47 -9.45 1.56
N ASP A 11 -6.65 -9.22 0.97
CA ASP A 11 -6.88 -9.13 -0.50
C ASP A 11 -5.98 -8.10 -1.22
N SER A 12 -5.12 -7.39 -0.49
CA SER A 12 -4.41 -6.19 -0.91
C SER A 12 -2.91 -6.38 -1.16
N LEU A 13 -2.31 -7.49 -0.70
CA LEU A 13 -0.86 -7.76 -0.80
C LEU A 13 -0.46 -8.54 -2.05
N ASP A 14 -1.34 -9.41 -2.56
CA ASP A 14 -1.26 -9.89 -3.94
C ASP A 14 -2.28 -9.07 -4.72
N VAL A 15 -1.88 -8.49 -5.85
CA VAL A 15 -2.89 -7.91 -6.73
C VAL A 15 -3.77 -9.05 -7.17
N ASP A 16 -5.02 -9.07 -6.69
CA ASP A 16 -6.02 -10.05 -7.08
C ASP A 16 -6.21 -9.99 -8.61
N ASN A 17 -5.43 -10.81 -9.31
CA ASN A 17 -5.43 -10.90 -10.77
C ASN A 17 -6.79 -11.37 -11.28
N ASP A 18 -7.65 -11.91 -10.41
CA ASP A 18 -8.95 -12.41 -10.78
C ASP A 18 -10.03 -11.30 -10.73
N LYS A 19 -9.75 -10.17 -10.06
CA LYS A 19 -10.55 -8.94 -10.14
C LYS A 19 -10.49 -8.28 -11.52
N PHE A 20 -9.37 -8.40 -12.23
CA PHE A 20 -9.15 -7.76 -13.52
C PHE A 20 -9.43 -8.72 -14.68
N LYS A 21 -10.27 -8.28 -15.62
CA LYS A 21 -10.61 -9.04 -16.83
C LYS A 21 -9.44 -9.10 -17.82
N SER A 22 -8.51 -8.15 -17.72
CA SER A 22 -7.37 -7.97 -18.63
C SER A 22 -6.17 -7.39 -17.87
N ILE A 23 -5.02 -8.03 -18.05
CA ILE A 23 -3.77 -7.67 -17.37
C ILE A 23 -2.64 -7.74 -18.39
N MET A 24 -1.77 -6.72 -18.38
CA MET A 24 -0.53 -6.69 -19.14
C MET A 24 0.65 -6.48 -18.20
N LYS A 25 1.69 -7.32 -18.34
CA LYS A 25 2.96 -7.18 -17.64
C LYS A 25 4.10 -6.94 -18.62
N ILE A 26 4.80 -5.83 -18.45
CA ILE A 26 5.97 -5.45 -19.25
C ILE A 26 7.23 -5.62 -18.38
N SER A 27 8.20 -6.39 -18.87
CA SER A 27 9.45 -6.73 -18.16
C SER A 27 10.66 -6.41 -19.02
N SER A 28 11.74 -5.92 -18.42
CA SER A 28 12.98 -5.55 -19.13
C SER A 28 13.73 -6.72 -19.77
N LYS A 29 13.37 -7.97 -19.44
CA LYS A 29 13.88 -9.19 -20.13
C LYS A 29 13.29 -9.38 -21.55
N GLY A 30 12.66 -8.36 -22.13
CA GLY A 30 12.18 -8.35 -23.52
C GLY A 30 10.92 -9.19 -23.76
N SER A 31 10.26 -9.67 -22.70
CA SER A 31 9.07 -10.52 -22.81
C SER A 31 7.86 -9.73 -22.31
N ILE A 32 6.83 -9.57 -23.15
CA ILE A 32 5.46 -9.32 -22.67
C ILE A 32 5.06 -10.62 -21.98
N GLU A 33 5.28 -10.70 -20.66
CA GLU A 33 5.29 -11.99 -19.96
C GLU A 33 3.90 -12.63 -19.92
N HIS A 34 2.82 -11.85 -19.81
CA HIS A 34 1.46 -12.37 -19.87
C HIS A 34 0.47 -11.29 -20.27
N ARG A 35 -0.35 -11.59 -21.28
CA ARG A 35 -1.60 -10.90 -21.60
C ARG A 35 -2.74 -11.90 -21.37
N ARG A 36 -3.59 -11.64 -20.38
CA ARG A 36 -4.78 -12.47 -20.11
C ARG A 36 -5.99 -11.73 -20.66
N ASP A 37 -6.34 -11.93 -21.93
CA ASP A 37 -7.59 -11.40 -22.50
C ASP A 37 -8.62 -12.53 -22.60
N ARG A 38 -9.75 -12.39 -21.91
CA ARG A 38 -10.90 -13.32 -22.05
C ARG A 38 -11.79 -12.99 -23.25
N SER A 39 -11.47 -11.96 -24.01
CA SER A 39 -12.21 -11.51 -25.20
C SER A 39 -11.33 -11.63 -26.45
N GLY A 40 -11.73 -12.49 -27.40
CA GLY A 40 -11.03 -12.74 -28.66
C GLY A 40 -11.14 -11.61 -29.70
N GLY A 41 -10.76 -10.38 -29.33
CA GLY A 41 -10.72 -9.20 -30.20
C GLY A 41 -9.32 -8.88 -30.73
N SER A 42 -9.24 -8.00 -31.74
CA SER A 42 -8.00 -7.53 -32.37
C SER A 42 -7.06 -6.79 -31.39
N ASP A 43 -5.79 -6.60 -31.73
CA ASP A 43 -4.79 -5.92 -30.89
C ASP A 43 -5.17 -4.48 -30.48
N GLU A 44 -5.98 -3.80 -31.30
CA GLU A 44 -6.42 -2.41 -31.06
C GLU A 44 -7.65 -2.33 -30.13
N ASP A 45 -8.56 -3.30 -30.21
CA ASP A 45 -9.70 -3.41 -29.29
C ASP A 45 -9.27 -3.91 -27.91
N SER A 46 -8.25 -4.76 -27.88
CA SER A 46 -7.70 -5.34 -26.66
C SER A 46 -6.80 -4.36 -25.87
N ALA A 47 -6.41 -3.22 -26.45
CA ALA A 47 -5.82 -2.11 -25.71
C ALA A 47 -6.86 -1.32 -24.89
N LYS A 48 -8.11 -1.27 -25.39
CA LYS A 48 -9.24 -0.59 -24.73
C LYS A 48 -9.88 -1.44 -23.65
N THR A 49 -9.65 -2.75 -23.64
CA THR A 49 -10.10 -3.64 -22.57
C THR A 49 -9.15 -3.67 -21.40
N LEU A 50 -7.91 -3.19 -21.52
CA LEU A 50 -6.84 -3.34 -20.53
C LEU A 50 -7.15 -2.58 -19.22
N GLN A 51 -7.27 -3.31 -18.11
CA GLN A 51 -7.60 -2.72 -16.81
C GLN A 51 -6.39 -2.56 -15.89
N LEU A 52 -5.38 -3.43 -16.03
CA LEU A 52 -4.17 -3.40 -15.21
C LEU A 52 -2.90 -3.49 -16.05
N LEU A 53 -1.97 -2.56 -15.80
CA LEU A 53 -0.65 -2.52 -16.43
C LEU A 53 0.41 -2.57 -15.32
N ARG A 54 1.27 -3.59 -15.39
CA ARG A 54 2.44 -3.73 -14.51
C ARG A 54 3.71 -3.54 -15.31
N ILE A 55 4.55 -2.62 -14.89
CA ILE A 55 5.86 -2.38 -15.47
C ILE A 55 6.90 -2.81 -14.45
N LYS A 56 7.85 -3.69 -14.81
CA LYS A 56 8.94 -4.14 -13.93
C LYS A 56 10.29 -4.19 -14.65
N GLY A 57 11.37 -3.99 -13.89
CA GLY A 57 12.74 -4.15 -14.38
C GLY A 57 13.27 -3.03 -15.27
N PHE A 58 12.52 -1.95 -15.49
CA PHE A 58 12.99 -0.77 -16.21
C PHE A 58 13.63 0.24 -15.25
N HIS A 59 14.66 0.94 -15.72
CA HIS A 59 15.40 1.94 -14.95
C HIS A 59 14.98 3.39 -15.28
N ARG A 60 14.33 3.62 -16.42
CA ARG A 60 13.84 4.94 -16.83
C ARG A 60 12.69 4.82 -17.82
N LEU A 61 11.70 5.71 -17.70
CA LEU A 61 10.69 5.93 -18.73
C LEU A 61 11.15 7.08 -19.64
N LEU A 62 11.23 6.82 -20.94
CA LEU A 62 11.48 7.85 -21.94
C LEU A 62 10.21 8.66 -22.22
N PRO A 63 10.31 9.90 -22.74
CA PRO A 63 9.14 10.73 -23.06
C PRO A 63 8.10 10.03 -23.94
N GLU A 64 8.54 9.24 -24.92
CA GLU A 64 7.68 8.45 -25.80
C GLU A 64 6.94 7.35 -25.02
N GLY A 65 7.63 6.74 -24.05
CA GLY A 65 7.05 5.73 -23.14
C GLY A 65 6.01 6.34 -22.21
N ILE A 66 6.24 7.55 -21.67
CA ILE A 66 5.27 8.27 -20.86
C ILE A 66 4.02 8.59 -21.69
N LYS A 67 4.19 9.13 -22.91
CA LYS A 67 3.06 9.40 -23.81
C LYS A 67 2.24 8.15 -24.12
N ALA A 68 2.91 7.04 -24.45
CA ALA A 68 2.25 5.78 -24.69
C ALA A 68 1.47 5.32 -23.45
N LEU A 69 2.09 5.35 -22.26
CA LEU A 69 1.47 4.96 -21.00
C LEU A 69 0.24 5.81 -20.67
N VAL A 70 0.32 7.13 -20.82
CA VAL A 70 -0.82 8.03 -20.59
C VAL A 70 -1.97 7.74 -21.53
N ASN A 71 -1.70 7.44 -22.81
CA ASN A 71 -2.74 7.04 -23.76
C ASN A 71 -3.46 5.75 -23.33
N TYR A 72 -2.73 4.77 -22.77
CA TYR A 72 -3.35 3.55 -22.21
C TYR A 72 -4.14 3.84 -20.93
N CYS A 73 -3.75 4.83 -20.13
CA CYS A 73 -4.42 5.16 -18.88
C CYS A 73 -5.83 5.76 -19.04
N ARG A 74 -6.27 6.05 -20.26
CA ARG A 74 -7.66 6.39 -20.58
C ARG A 74 -8.63 5.22 -20.35
N TYR A 75 -8.12 4.00 -20.34
CA TYR A 75 -8.89 2.76 -20.15
C TYR A 75 -8.44 1.98 -18.91
N LEU A 76 -7.25 2.31 -18.39
CA LEU A 76 -6.63 1.60 -17.29
C LEU A 76 -7.24 2.01 -15.94
N GLN A 77 -7.53 1.03 -15.10
CA GLN A 77 -7.98 1.24 -13.73
C GLN A 77 -6.81 1.22 -12.75
N GLU A 78 -5.82 0.37 -12.97
CA GLU A 78 -4.64 0.27 -12.11
C GLU A 78 -3.34 0.31 -12.90
N LEU A 79 -2.45 1.21 -12.48
CA LEU A 79 -1.08 1.31 -12.98
C LEU A 79 -0.12 0.92 -11.86
N SER A 80 0.71 -0.08 -12.10
CA SER A 80 1.75 -0.53 -11.17
C SER A 80 3.13 -0.34 -11.77
N LEU A 81 3.98 0.40 -11.06
CA LEU A 81 5.34 0.72 -11.48
C LEU A 81 6.31 0.73 -10.29
N PRO A 82 7.59 0.36 -10.51
CA PRO A 82 8.63 0.57 -9.52
C PRO A 82 8.83 2.06 -9.31
N TYR A 83 9.06 2.47 -8.07
CA TYR A 83 9.22 3.87 -7.69
C TYR A 83 10.32 4.60 -8.48
N SER A 84 11.35 3.88 -8.95
CA SER A 84 12.42 4.41 -9.80
C SER A 84 11.95 5.02 -11.13
N LEU A 85 10.76 4.68 -11.60
CA LEU A 85 10.19 5.20 -12.84
C LEU A 85 9.32 6.45 -12.63
N LEU A 86 9.08 6.83 -11.38
CA LEU A 86 8.29 8.01 -11.06
C LEU A 86 9.06 9.28 -11.40
N SER A 87 8.40 10.26 -12.00
CA SER A 87 9.00 11.56 -12.32
C SER A 87 7.94 12.66 -12.38
N ASP A 88 8.39 13.92 -12.34
CA ASP A 88 7.52 15.08 -12.54
C ASP A 88 6.81 14.99 -13.89
N GLU A 89 7.52 14.63 -14.95
CA GLU A 89 6.96 14.50 -16.31
C GLU A 89 5.84 13.45 -16.35
N LEU A 90 6.01 12.31 -15.66
CA LEU A 90 4.98 11.28 -15.60
C LEU A 90 3.74 11.78 -14.85
N LEU A 91 3.90 12.32 -13.64
CA LEU A 91 2.76 12.81 -12.86
C LEU A 91 2.02 13.95 -13.56
N LEU A 92 2.74 14.89 -14.15
CA LEU A 92 2.13 15.98 -14.90
C LEU A 92 1.42 15.48 -16.16
N ALA A 93 1.98 14.49 -16.85
CA ALA A 93 1.33 13.91 -18.03
C ALA A 93 0.04 13.15 -17.64
N LEU A 94 0.05 12.37 -16.56
CA LEU A 94 -1.15 11.74 -15.99
C LEU A 94 -2.21 12.79 -15.57
N SER A 95 -1.76 13.97 -15.13
CA SER A 95 -2.64 15.08 -14.73
C SER A 95 -3.16 15.93 -15.89
N SER A 96 -2.58 15.80 -17.09
CA SER A 96 -2.96 16.59 -18.26
C SER A 96 -4.15 16.01 -19.04
N GLU A 97 -4.50 14.76 -18.74
CA GLU A 97 -5.51 14.00 -19.45
C GLU A 97 -6.83 14.02 -18.68
N ASN A 98 -7.88 14.55 -19.32
CA ASN A 98 -9.18 14.73 -18.67
C ASN A 98 -10.04 13.45 -18.69
N GLN A 99 -9.71 12.48 -19.56
CA GLN A 99 -10.45 11.21 -19.70
C GLN A 99 -9.78 10.05 -18.96
N MET A 100 -9.09 10.31 -17.86
CA MET A 100 -8.40 9.29 -17.08
C MET A 100 -9.39 8.45 -16.28
N GLN A 101 -9.31 7.13 -16.42
CA GLN A 101 -10.07 6.16 -15.61
C GLN A 101 -9.22 5.53 -14.50
N LEU A 102 -8.01 6.04 -14.30
CA LEU A 102 -7.07 5.48 -13.33
C LEU A 102 -7.63 5.65 -11.91
N GLU A 103 -7.94 4.53 -11.28
CA GLU A 103 -8.44 4.43 -9.91
C GLU A 103 -7.31 4.14 -8.92
N THR A 104 -6.26 3.45 -9.36
CA THR A 104 -5.16 3.01 -8.50
C THR A 104 -3.80 3.27 -9.15
N LEU A 105 -2.92 3.93 -8.40
CA LEU A 105 -1.50 4.02 -8.70
C LEU A 105 -0.75 3.21 -7.65
N ARG A 106 -0.11 2.11 -8.07
CA ARG A 106 0.69 1.24 -7.21
C ARG A 106 2.18 1.49 -7.43
N LEU A 107 2.88 1.82 -6.36
CA LEU A 107 4.32 2.08 -6.35
C LEU A 107 5.02 0.99 -5.53
N GLU A 108 5.98 0.31 -6.16
CA GLU A 108 6.85 -0.68 -5.49
C GLU A 108 8.23 -0.05 -5.24
N VAL A 109 8.63 0.06 -3.98
CA VAL A 109 9.92 0.66 -3.57
C VAL A 109 10.85 -0.44 -3.09
N HIS A 110 11.95 -0.67 -3.81
CA HIS A 110 12.94 -1.71 -3.48
C HIS A 110 14.33 -1.12 -3.18
N PRO A 111 15.13 -1.67 -2.25
CA PRO A 111 16.40 -1.06 -1.82
C PRO A 111 17.37 -0.81 -2.99
N GLU A 112 17.28 -1.61 -4.05
CA GLU A 112 18.10 -1.52 -5.26
C GLU A 112 17.71 -0.35 -6.18
N THR A 113 16.62 0.36 -5.88
CA THR A 113 16.09 1.45 -6.73
C THR A 113 16.80 2.80 -6.54
N LYS A 114 17.92 2.84 -5.79
CA LYS A 114 18.70 4.06 -5.58
C LYS A 114 19.48 4.48 -6.83
N PRO A 115 19.62 5.79 -7.12
CA PRO A 115 19.04 6.91 -6.36
C PRO A 115 17.53 7.05 -6.62
N PHE A 116 16.76 7.36 -5.58
CA PHE A 116 15.33 7.59 -5.72
C PHE A 116 15.06 8.84 -6.55
N PRO A 117 14.10 8.79 -7.49
CA PRO A 117 13.69 9.99 -8.19
C PRO A 117 13.12 11.00 -7.18
N ARG A 118 13.54 12.25 -7.33
CA ARG A 118 12.95 13.37 -6.60
C ARG A 118 11.80 13.91 -7.41
N VAL A 119 10.59 13.63 -6.96
CA VAL A 119 9.37 14.19 -7.52
C VAL A 119 9.03 15.45 -6.72
N SER A 120 8.75 16.55 -7.40
CA SER A 120 8.48 17.83 -6.76
C SER A 120 7.09 17.87 -6.12
N ASP A 121 6.98 18.65 -5.04
CA ASP A 121 5.70 18.97 -4.40
C ASP A 121 4.68 19.51 -5.41
N LYS A 122 5.12 20.27 -6.42
CA LYS A 122 4.25 20.78 -7.48
C LYS A 122 3.66 19.66 -8.33
N ALA A 123 4.45 18.66 -8.71
CA ALA A 123 3.97 17.52 -9.47
C ALA A 123 2.96 16.70 -8.66
N TRP A 124 3.26 16.40 -7.39
CA TRP A 124 2.34 15.71 -6.49
C TRP A 124 1.05 16.47 -6.21
N PHE A 125 1.14 17.79 -5.99
CA PHE A 125 -0.02 18.65 -5.81
C PHE A 125 -0.91 18.66 -7.06
N THR A 126 -0.30 18.77 -8.25
CA THR A 126 -1.06 18.77 -9.51
C THR A 126 -1.77 17.44 -9.72
N PHE A 127 -1.07 16.33 -9.48
CA PHE A 127 -1.62 14.98 -9.58
C PHE A 127 -2.76 14.72 -8.60
N SER A 128 -2.55 15.00 -7.31
CA SER A 128 -3.57 14.81 -6.27
C SER A 128 -4.79 15.71 -6.46
N SER A 129 -4.60 16.93 -7.01
CA SER A 129 -5.71 17.83 -7.32
C SER A 129 -6.52 17.36 -8.52
N HIS A 130 -5.86 16.78 -9.54
CA HIS A 130 -6.53 16.26 -10.74
C HIS A 130 -7.27 14.95 -10.47
N LEU A 131 -6.70 14.08 -9.63
CA LEU A 131 -7.27 12.77 -9.27
C LEU A 131 -7.54 12.68 -7.76
N PRO A 132 -8.52 13.43 -7.22
CA PRO A 132 -8.73 13.55 -5.76
C PRO A 132 -9.20 12.27 -5.08
N ASN A 133 -9.66 11.28 -5.84
CA ASN A 133 -10.13 9.98 -5.35
C ASN A 133 -9.18 8.82 -5.72
N ILE A 134 -7.97 9.12 -6.19
CA ILE A 134 -6.99 8.09 -6.55
C ILE A 134 -6.59 7.27 -5.33
N ASN A 135 -6.51 5.95 -5.49
CA ASN A 135 -5.87 5.07 -4.53
C ASN A 135 -4.37 5.01 -4.83
N LEU A 136 -3.58 5.80 -4.10
CA LEU A 136 -2.13 5.61 -4.12
C LEU A 136 -1.74 4.51 -3.13
N MET A 137 -1.27 3.38 -3.66
CA MET A 137 -0.76 2.24 -2.91
C MET A 137 0.77 2.24 -2.93
N LEU A 138 1.39 2.29 -1.76
CA LEU A 138 2.85 2.28 -1.63
C LEU A 138 3.29 0.98 -0.93
N LEU A 139 4.06 0.16 -1.64
CA LEU A 139 4.67 -1.06 -1.11
C LEU A 139 6.15 -0.78 -0.90
N SER A 140 6.56 -0.64 0.36
CA SER A 140 7.92 -0.31 0.76
C SER A 140 8.63 -1.55 1.28
N TYR A 141 9.75 -1.89 0.63
CA TYR A 141 10.71 -2.91 1.09
C TYR A 141 12.01 -2.26 1.57
N MET A 142 11.96 -0.98 1.97
CA MET A 142 13.13 -0.23 2.44
C MET A 142 13.56 -0.68 3.83
N THR A 143 14.84 -0.93 4.02
CA THR A 143 15.41 -1.32 5.33
C THR A 143 15.97 -0.15 6.14
N SER A 144 16.16 1.04 5.53
CA SER A 144 16.77 2.20 6.19
C SER A 144 15.79 3.37 6.28
N GLU A 145 15.76 4.02 7.45
CA GLU A 145 14.92 5.19 7.72
C GLU A 145 15.21 6.36 6.77
N ASP A 146 16.49 6.62 6.47
CA ASP A 146 16.90 7.71 5.58
C ASP A 146 16.31 7.57 4.18
N ASP A 147 16.05 6.33 3.75
CA ASP A 147 15.46 6.02 2.46
C ASP A 147 13.92 6.04 2.49
N GLN A 148 13.31 5.82 3.66
CA GLN A 148 11.85 5.84 3.83
C GLN A 148 11.32 7.27 3.93
N SER A 149 12.06 8.16 4.60
CA SER A 149 11.68 9.56 4.86
C SER A 149 11.19 10.33 3.61
N PRO A 150 11.87 10.27 2.44
CA PRO A 150 11.45 10.98 1.23
C PRO A 150 10.14 10.47 0.61
N LEU A 151 9.70 9.25 0.93
CA LEU A 151 8.49 8.64 0.36
C LEU A 151 7.21 9.30 0.87
N PHE A 152 7.29 9.97 2.02
CA PHE A 152 6.15 10.60 2.70
C PHE A 152 6.07 12.10 2.46
N ALA A 153 6.70 12.63 1.40
CA ALA A 153 6.71 14.06 1.08
C ALA A 153 5.31 14.73 1.10
N PRO A 154 5.24 16.07 1.25
CA PRO A 154 3.97 16.79 1.20
C PRO A 154 3.18 16.50 -0.08
N TYR A 155 1.85 16.52 0.02
CA TYR A 155 0.90 16.32 -1.07
C TYR A 155 0.84 14.93 -1.70
N VAL A 156 1.69 13.98 -1.28
CA VAL A 156 1.60 12.59 -1.75
C VAL A 156 0.30 11.97 -1.21
N PRO A 157 -0.67 11.60 -2.07
CA PRO A 157 -2.01 11.19 -1.61
C PRO A 157 -2.04 9.72 -1.18
N ILE A 158 -1.14 9.29 -0.27
CA ILE A 158 -1.04 7.88 0.17
C ILE A 158 -2.34 7.44 0.82
N THR A 159 -2.92 6.36 0.28
CA THR A 159 -4.16 5.75 0.77
C THR A 159 -3.91 4.36 1.33
N HIS A 160 -2.98 3.59 0.77
CA HIS A 160 -2.66 2.25 1.25
C HIS A 160 -1.15 2.11 1.38
N LEU A 161 -0.69 1.63 2.52
CA LEU A 161 0.73 1.53 2.84
C LEU A 161 1.08 0.14 3.34
N TYR A 162 2.07 -0.48 2.70
CA TYR A 162 2.53 -1.83 3.02
C TYR A 162 4.02 -1.78 3.30
N PHE A 163 4.39 -2.27 4.47
CA PHE A 163 5.76 -2.42 4.89
C PHE A 163 6.15 -3.88 4.83
N GLY A 164 7.08 -4.21 3.93
CA GLY A 164 7.78 -5.50 3.93
C GLY A 164 8.97 -5.52 4.90
N GLU A 165 9.36 -4.36 5.43
CA GLU A 165 10.41 -4.18 6.44
C GLU A 165 9.88 -3.22 7.51
N ALA A 166 10.25 -3.41 8.78
CA ALA A 166 9.61 -2.69 9.88
C ALA A 166 9.90 -1.18 9.80
N PRO A 167 8.88 -0.30 9.78
CA PRO A 167 9.11 1.13 9.79
C PRO A 167 9.64 1.57 11.16
N SER A 168 10.55 2.55 11.18
CA SER A 168 10.98 3.15 12.44
C SER A 168 9.84 3.96 13.08
N GLU A 169 9.93 4.20 14.38
CA GLU A 169 8.96 5.07 15.08
C GLU A 169 8.87 6.46 14.43
N ALA A 170 10.00 7.04 14.03
CA ALA A 170 10.04 8.32 13.33
C ALA A 170 9.29 8.29 11.99
N THR A 171 9.39 7.18 11.25
CA THR A 171 8.63 6.97 10.02
C THR A 171 7.13 6.85 10.31
N MET A 172 6.75 6.11 11.34
CA MET A 172 5.35 5.96 11.75
C MET A 172 4.71 7.28 12.21
N LEU A 173 5.44 8.07 13.00
CA LEU A 173 5.00 9.40 13.38
C LEU A 173 4.79 10.26 12.14
N ARG A 174 5.71 10.21 11.18
CA ARG A 174 5.63 10.95 9.92
C ARG A 174 4.41 10.58 9.10
N ILE A 175 4.09 9.29 8.99
CA ILE A 175 2.86 8.81 8.34
C ILE A 175 1.63 9.44 8.98
N GLY A 176 1.57 9.47 10.31
CA GLY A 176 0.48 10.15 11.03
C GLY A 176 0.33 11.61 10.61
N TYR A 177 1.43 12.35 10.40
CA TYR A 177 1.35 13.76 9.99
C TYR A 177 1.12 13.98 8.49
N GLN A 178 1.66 13.12 7.63
CA GLN A 178 1.76 13.36 6.19
C GLN A 178 0.75 12.55 5.36
N CYS A 179 0.09 11.54 5.94
CA CYS A 179 -0.85 10.67 5.25
C CYS A 179 -2.28 10.75 5.83
N PRO A 180 -2.95 11.93 5.81
CA PRO A 180 -4.32 12.07 6.35
C PRO A 180 -5.37 11.28 5.54
N GLN A 181 -5.03 10.86 4.32
CA GLN A 181 -5.88 10.05 3.44
C GLN A 181 -5.70 8.54 3.61
N LEU A 182 -4.86 8.10 4.56
CA LEU A 182 -4.57 6.68 4.78
C LEU A 182 -5.85 5.90 5.14
N ILE A 183 -6.09 4.84 4.39
CA ILE A 183 -7.23 3.91 4.47
C ILE A 183 -6.76 2.56 5.01
N GLU A 184 -5.62 2.07 4.53
CA GLU A 184 -5.05 0.79 4.91
C GLU A 184 -3.57 0.92 5.30
N LEU A 185 -3.21 0.30 6.42
CA LEU A 185 -1.84 0.17 6.89
C LEU A 185 -1.53 -1.29 7.17
N VAL A 186 -0.51 -1.83 6.52
CA VAL A 186 -0.01 -3.17 6.77
C VAL A 186 1.47 -3.13 7.13
N ILE A 187 1.80 -3.69 8.28
CA ILE A 187 3.17 -3.91 8.75
C ILE A 187 3.32 -5.41 8.92
N ALA A 188 4.08 -6.05 8.02
CA ALA A 188 4.33 -7.48 8.03
C ALA A 188 5.85 -7.69 8.03
N ALA A 189 6.50 -7.27 9.11
CA ALA A 189 7.94 -7.18 9.15
C ALA A 189 8.52 -7.20 10.55
N TYR A 190 9.67 -7.89 10.67
CA TYR A 190 10.46 -7.94 11.89
C TYR A 190 11.20 -6.63 12.14
N GLY A 191 10.98 -6.05 13.31
CA GLY A 191 11.68 -4.85 13.76
C GLY A 191 11.76 -4.77 15.27
N PRO A 192 12.87 -4.28 15.83
CA PRO A 192 12.95 -4.04 17.26
C PRO A 192 12.06 -2.85 17.65
N GLY A 193 11.27 -3.01 18.70
CA GLY A 193 10.58 -1.90 19.36
C GLY A 193 9.06 -1.95 19.28
N LEU A 194 8.44 -1.46 20.36
CA LEU A 194 7.00 -1.41 20.53
C LEU A 194 6.35 -0.39 19.59
N LEU A 195 5.29 -0.81 18.89
CA LEU A 195 4.54 0.04 17.97
C LEU A 195 3.43 0.88 18.61
N ASP A 196 3.18 0.74 19.92
CA ASP A 196 2.07 1.36 20.63
C ASP A 196 1.92 2.87 20.31
N HIS A 197 2.93 3.68 20.63
CA HIS A 197 2.89 5.13 20.42
C HIS A 197 2.78 5.53 18.95
N ALA A 198 3.52 4.83 18.09
CA ALA A 198 3.51 5.00 16.65
C ALA A 198 2.11 4.78 16.07
N LEU A 199 1.44 3.68 16.43
CA LEU A 199 0.09 3.36 15.97
C LEU A 199 -0.96 4.31 16.52
N LEU A 200 -0.82 4.77 17.77
CA LEU A 200 -1.72 5.79 18.33
C LEU A 200 -1.64 7.11 17.55
N SER A 201 -0.45 7.54 17.15
CA SER A 201 -0.28 8.74 16.31
C SER A 201 -1.02 8.60 14.98
N VAL A 202 -0.89 7.45 14.32
CA VAL A 202 -1.61 7.13 13.08
C VAL A 202 -3.13 7.12 13.33
N ALA A 203 -3.61 6.47 14.40
CA ALA A 203 -5.03 6.42 14.73
C ALA A 203 -5.63 7.81 14.99
N GLN A 204 -4.88 8.73 15.57
CA GLN A 204 -5.35 10.09 15.86
C GLN A 204 -5.43 10.95 14.60
N ARG A 205 -4.53 10.74 13.63
CA ARG A 205 -4.32 11.67 12.51
C ARG A 205 -4.79 11.14 11.15
N CYS A 206 -5.09 9.85 11.04
CA CYS A 206 -5.62 9.21 9.84
C CYS A 206 -7.12 8.87 10.02
N PRO A 207 -8.04 9.83 9.78
CA PRO A 207 -9.47 9.64 10.03
C PRO A 207 -10.15 8.65 9.07
N ARG A 208 -9.49 8.31 7.95
CA ARG A 208 -10.00 7.35 6.95
C ARG A 208 -9.51 5.91 7.17
N LEU A 209 -8.58 5.70 8.11
CA LEU A 209 -7.99 4.39 8.37
C LEU A 209 -9.07 3.42 8.82
N ASN A 210 -9.31 2.39 8.01
CA ASN A 210 -10.34 1.38 8.25
C ASN A 210 -9.82 -0.05 8.14
N ALA A 211 -8.59 -0.25 7.66
CA ALA A 211 -7.95 -1.55 7.59
C ALA A 211 -6.54 -1.49 8.19
N VAL A 212 -6.25 -2.41 9.11
CA VAL A 212 -4.92 -2.58 9.68
C VAL A 212 -4.53 -4.05 9.70
N GLY A 213 -3.32 -4.34 9.23
CA GLY A 213 -2.67 -5.64 9.31
C GLY A 213 -1.34 -5.53 10.06
N LEU A 214 -1.16 -6.31 11.12
CA LEU A 214 0.06 -6.35 11.92
C LEU A 214 0.57 -7.79 12.00
N GLY A 215 1.83 -8.00 11.60
CA GLY A 215 2.51 -9.28 11.65
C GLY A 215 4.02 -9.08 11.77
N ASP A 216 4.67 -10.00 12.46
CA ASP A 216 6.11 -9.96 12.79
C ASP A 216 6.58 -8.69 13.51
N CYS A 217 5.68 -7.87 14.07
CA CYS A 217 6.00 -6.70 14.86
C CYS A 217 5.70 -6.89 16.35
N GLU A 218 6.12 -5.95 17.20
CA GLU A 218 5.83 -5.96 18.65
C GLU A 218 4.78 -4.90 19.00
N ILE A 219 3.64 -5.31 19.56
CA ILE A 219 2.61 -4.42 20.10
C ILE A 219 2.07 -4.97 21.43
N THR A 220 1.91 -4.13 22.44
CA THR A 220 1.33 -4.59 23.71
C THR A 220 -0.18 -4.78 23.58
N CYS A 221 -0.76 -5.66 24.40
CA CYS A 221 -2.20 -5.85 24.44
C CYS A 221 -2.93 -4.55 24.84
N SER A 222 -2.38 -3.79 25.80
CA SER A 222 -2.91 -2.47 26.17
C SER A 222 -2.81 -1.46 25.02
N GLY A 223 -1.67 -1.41 24.32
CA GLY A 223 -1.46 -0.54 23.17
C GLY A 223 -2.41 -0.82 22.02
N LEU A 224 -2.64 -2.09 21.68
CA LEU A 224 -3.63 -2.46 20.66
C LEU A 224 -5.05 -2.08 21.10
N LEU A 225 -5.41 -2.32 22.36
CA LEU A 225 -6.75 -1.97 22.86
C LEU A 225 -7.00 -0.46 22.80
N GLU A 226 -6.01 0.35 23.16
CA GLU A 226 -6.09 1.81 23.06
C GLU A 226 -6.23 2.25 21.59
N PHE A 227 -5.42 1.69 20.70
CA PHE A 227 -5.52 1.91 19.26
C PHE A 227 -6.95 1.61 18.74
N VAL A 228 -7.49 0.43 19.06
CA VAL A 228 -8.84 0.02 18.64
C VAL A 228 -9.89 0.98 19.23
N THR A 229 -9.73 1.42 20.46
CA THR A 229 -10.65 2.38 21.09
C THR A 229 -10.75 3.69 20.28
N LEU A 230 -9.64 4.18 19.72
CA LEU A 230 -9.62 5.39 18.89
C LEU A 230 -10.24 5.20 17.49
N CYS A 231 -10.21 3.98 16.95
CA CYS A 231 -10.62 3.70 15.57
C CYS A 231 -11.83 2.78 15.41
N ALA A 232 -12.42 2.26 16.49
CA ALA A 232 -13.48 1.24 16.48
C ALA A 232 -14.64 1.57 15.53
N LYS A 233 -15.09 2.83 15.51
CA LYS A 233 -16.22 3.27 14.65
C LYS A 233 -15.94 3.21 13.15
N ARG A 234 -14.67 3.21 12.75
CA ARG A 234 -14.24 3.20 11.34
C ARG A 234 -13.50 1.92 10.95
N LEU A 235 -12.97 1.16 11.90
CA LEU A 235 -12.16 -0.02 11.65
C LEU A 235 -13.01 -1.21 11.15
N ARG A 236 -12.87 -1.52 9.87
CA ARG A 236 -13.56 -2.62 9.17
C ARG A 236 -12.73 -3.89 9.13
N ILE A 237 -11.42 -3.75 9.05
CA ILE A 237 -10.47 -4.86 8.97
C ILE A 237 -9.41 -4.66 10.04
N LEU A 238 -9.19 -5.70 10.84
CA LEU A 238 -8.12 -5.76 11.82
C LEU A 238 -7.57 -7.19 11.83
N TYR A 239 -6.38 -7.35 11.25
CA TYR A 239 -5.64 -8.60 11.29
C TYR A 239 -4.39 -8.38 12.14
N VAL A 240 -4.20 -9.22 13.16
CA VAL A 240 -3.02 -9.16 14.02
C VAL A 240 -2.56 -10.58 14.27
N TRP A 241 -1.30 -10.88 14.01
CA TRP A 241 -0.72 -12.18 14.36
C TRP A 241 -0.64 -12.31 15.87
N GLU A 242 -1.00 -13.48 16.40
CA GLU A 242 -0.91 -13.73 17.84
C GLU A 242 0.53 -13.53 18.35
N THR A 243 1.52 -13.90 17.53
CA THR A 243 2.95 -13.72 17.83
C THR A 243 3.40 -12.26 17.88
N SER A 244 2.59 -11.32 17.38
CA SER A 244 2.86 -9.89 17.47
C SER A 244 2.33 -9.25 18.75
N LEU A 245 1.49 -9.95 19.50
CA LEU A 245 0.92 -9.46 20.76
C LEU A 245 1.84 -9.76 21.94
N ILE A 246 2.12 -8.72 22.73
CA ILE A 246 2.83 -8.83 24.00
C ILE A 246 1.81 -8.65 25.12
N GLU A 247 1.62 -9.69 25.93
CA GLU A 247 0.82 -9.59 27.16
C GLU A 247 1.50 -8.67 28.17
N ASP A 248 0.72 -7.88 28.88
CA ASP A 248 1.19 -6.96 29.90
C ASP A 248 0.45 -7.18 31.23
N SER A 249 0.79 -6.42 32.28
CA SER A 249 0.19 -6.62 33.61
C SER A 249 -1.33 -6.40 33.64
N GLU A 250 -1.87 -5.69 32.66
CA GLU A 250 -3.28 -5.31 32.59
C GLU A 250 -4.09 -6.26 31.70
N LEU A 251 -3.50 -6.71 30.59
CA LEU A 251 -4.20 -7.46 29.54
C LEU A 251 -3.42 -8.66 29.02
N ASP A 252 -4.08 -9.81 29.09
CA ASP A 252 -3.75 -11.03 28.34
C ASP A 252 -4.50 -11.05 26.99
N VAL A 253 -4.08 -11.94 26.08
CA VAL A 253 -4.65 -12.05 24.73
C VAL A 253 -6.15 -12.40 24.76
N ALA A 254 -6.59 -13.19 25.74
CA ALA A 254 -7.98 -13.60 25.87
C ALA A 254 -8.90 -12.43 26.24
N LYS A 255 -8.51 -11.62 27.24
CA LYS A 255 -9.21 -10.40 27.63
C LYS A 255 -9.19 -9.36 26.51
N LEU A 256 -8.05 -9.20 25.85
CA LEU A 256 -7.92 -8.33 24.68
C LEU A 256 -8.94 -8.70 23.60
N SER A 257 -8.99 -9.97 23.22
CA SER A 257 -9.90 -10.47 22.18
C SER A 257 -11.36 -10.18 22.51
N LYS A 258 -11.76 -10.37 23.78
CA LYS A 258 -13.10 -10.05 24.26
C LYS A 258 -13.39 -8.55 24.18
N ASN A 259 -12.45 -7.69 24.61
CA ASN A 259 -12.62 -6.24 24.61
C ASN A 259 -12.67 -5.67 23.19
N VAL A 260 -11.77 -6.11 22.31
CA VAL A 260 -11.76 -5.71 20.89
C VAL A 260 -13.05 -6.17 20.20
N SER A 261 -13.51 -7.40 20.46
CA SER A 261 -14.78 -7.89 19.91
C SER A 261 -15.97 -7.00 20.32
N LEU A 262 -16.01 -6.59 21.59
CA LEU A 262 -17.04 -5.69 22.10
C LEU A 262 -16.99 -4.30 21.41
N LEU A 263 -15.79 -3.72 21.27
CA LEU A 263 -15.59 -2.42 20.64
C LEU A 263 -15.96 -2.42 19.14
N LEU A 264 -15.62 -3.51 18.43
CA LEU A 264 -15.90 -3.64 17.00
C LEU A 264 -17.33 -4.11 16.69
N GLY A 265 -18.07 -4.61 17.69
CA GLY A 265 -19.41 -5.17 17.51
C GLY A 265 -19.44 -6.45 16.67
N ARG A 266 -18.30 -7.15 16.56
CA ARG A 266 -18.14 -8.42 15.83
C ARG A 266 -17.08 -9.25 16.52
N THR A 267 -17.13 -10.56 16.36
CA THR A 267 -16.06 -11.44 16.86
C THR A 267 -14.73 -11.07 16.22
N TRP A 268 -13.72 -10.90 17.06
CA TRP A 268 -12.34 -10.70 16.66
C TRP A 268 -11.44 -11.55 17.54
N VAL A 269 -10.48 -12.21 16.90
CA VAL A 269 -9.40 -12.98 17.52
C VAL A 269 -8.12 -12.72 16.73
N PRO A 270 -6.94 -12.78 17.36
CA PRO A 270 -5.69 -12.75 16.62
C PRO A 270 -5.56 -13.98 15.72
N GLU A 271 -4.82 -13.81 14.63
CA GLU A 271 -4.52 -14.88 13.68
C GLU A 271 -3.45 -15.79 14.26
N TYR A 272 -3.79 -17.07 14.40
CA TYR A 272 -2.84 -18.10 14.82
C TYR A 272 -1.96 -18.49 13.63
N ILE A 273 -0.65 -18.41 13.83
CA ILE A 273 0.32 -18.93 12.86
C ILE A 273 0.94 -20.20 13.44
N PRO A 274 0.68 -21.38 12.84
CA PRO A 274 1.33 -22.59 13.27
C PRO A 274 2.82 -22.46 13.04
N LEU A 275 3.60 -22.49 14.12
CA LEU A 275 5.05 -22.66 14.05
C LEU A 275 5.30 -24.05 13.44
N CYS A 276 5.71 -24.07 12.18
CA CYS A 276 6.13 -25.28 11.47
C CYS A 276 7.58 -25.63 11.80
#